data_AF-A0A9E2N6J8-F1
#
_entry.id   AF-A0A9E2N6J8-F1
#
_cell.length_a   1.000
_cell.length_b   1.000
_cell.length_c   1.000
_cell.angle_alpha   90.00
_cell.angle_beta   90.00
_cell.angle_gamma   90.00
#
_symmetry.space_group_name_H-M   'P 1'
#
loop_
_entity.id
_entity.type
_entity.pdbx_description
1 polymer ?
#
loop_
_entity_poly.entity_id
_entity_poly.type
_entity_poly.pdbx_seq_one_letter_code
_entity_poly.pdbx_strand_id
1 'polypeptide(L)' 'MAAVEAIVVPCGSCFNQFEMGQVMAKRQLKIKYNIPVFYFTELIALAFGVDPATFGITEHNIKTRKILDKIL' A
#
# COMPACT_ATOMS: atom_id res chain seq x y z
N MET A 1 -9.86 16.11 8.92
CA MET A 1 -9.39 14.81 8.41
C MET A 1 -7.88 14.86 8.34
N ALA A 2 -7.19 13.90 8.92
CA ALA A 2 -5.72 13.84 8.86
C ALA A 2 -5.29 13.37 7.47
N ALA A 3 -4.30 14.05 6.88
CA ALA A 3 -3.63 13.55 5.69
C ALA A 3 -2.70 12.41 6.11
N VAL A 4 -2.82 11.25 5.46
CA VAL A 4 -1.99 10.06 5.71
C VAL A 4 -1.16 9.75 4.48
N GLU A 5 0.04 9.23 4.68
CA GLU A 5 0.97 8.88 3.59
C GLU A 5 0.79 7.43 3.11
N ALA A 6 0.35 6.54 4.00
CA ALA A 6 0.05 5.14 3.69
C ALA A 6 -0.98 4.57 4.69
N ILE A 7 -1.60 3.45 4.32
CA ILE A 7 -2.47 2.64 5.19
C ILE A 7 -1.74 1.34 5.50
N VAL A 8 -1.80 0.88 6.75
CA VAL A 8 -1.18 -0.38 7.18
C VAL A 8 -2.24 -1.27 7.78
N VAL A 9 -2.31 -2.53 7.34
CA VAL A 9 -3.32 -3.49 7.79
C VAL A 9 -2.71 -4.85 8.11
N PRO A 10 -3.16 -5.53 9.18
CA PRO A 10 -2.66 -6.86 9.54
C PRO A 10 -3.54 -8.01 9.01
N CYS A 11 -4.56 -7.71 8.21
CA CYS A 11 -5.55 -8.69 7.74
C CYS A 11 -5.61 -8.75 6.22
N GLY A 12 -5.50 -9.95 5.63
CA GLY A 12 -5.44 -10.13 4.18
C GLY A 12 -6.70 -9.66 3.45
N SER A 13 -7.88 -9.79 4.07
CA SER A 13 -9.12 -9.26 3.50
C SER A 13 -9.16 -7.74 3.54
N CYS A 14 -8.67 -7.11 4.62
CA CYS A 14 -8.53 -5.65 4.69
C CYS A 14 -7.57 -5.12 3.63
N PHE A 15 -6.43 -5.79 3.43
CA PHE A 15 -5.46 -5.44 2.40
C PHE A 15 -6.12 -5.45 1.01
N ASN A 16 -6.78 -6.56 0.66
CA ASN A 16 -7.49 -6.68 -0.62
C ASN A 16 -8.62 -5.64 -0.77
N GLN A 17 -9.37 -5.35 0.30
CA GLN A 17 -10.42 -4.33 0.27
C GLN A 17 -9.87 -2.93 -0.02
N PHE A 18 -8.76 -2.52 0.59
CA PHE A 18 -8.20 -1.19 0.33
C PHE A 18 -7.49 -1.10 -1.03
N GLU A 19 -6.82 -2.17 -1.47
CA GLU A 19 -6.19 -2.25 -2.79
C GLU A 19 -7.24 -2.21 -3.92
N MET A 20 -8.14 -3.20 -3.94
CA MET A 20 -9.17 -3.31 -4.97
C MET A 20 -10.25 -2.24 -4.83
N GLY A 21 -10.58 -1.82 -3.61
CA GLY A 21 -11.54 -0.75 -3.36
C GLY A 21 -11.11 0.57 -4.00
N GLN A 22 -9.82 0.91 -3.97
CA GLN A 22 -9.30 2.09 -4.68
C GLN A 22 -9.40 1.94 -6.21
N VAL A 23 -9.13 0.74 -6.74
CA VAL A 23 -9.31 0.45 -8.17
C VAL A 23 -10.78 0.60 -8.58
N MET A 24 -11.71 0.09 -7.78
CA MET A 24 -13.15 0.19 -8.01
C MET A 24 -13.64 1.63 -7.89
N ALA A 25 -13.22 2.37 -6.86
CA ALA A 25 -13.55 3.79 -6.67
C ALA A 25 -13.11 4.63 -7.88
N LYS A 26 -11.93 4.37 -8.43
CA LYS A 26 -11.46 5.02 -9.66
C LYS A 26 -12.34 4.69 -10.87
N ARG A 27 -12.75 3.43 -11.02
CA ARG A 27 -13.55 2.98 -12.19
C ARG A 27 -15.00 3.47 -12.12
N GLN A 28 -15.64 3.28 -10.97
CA GLN A 28 -17.08 3.48 -10.76
C GLN A 28 -17.42 4.91 -10.31
N LEU A 29 -16.67 5.45 -9.35
CA LEU A 29 -16.94 6.77 -8.76
C LEU A 29 -16.09 7.89 -9.36
N LYS A 30 -15.13 7.55 -10.23
CA LYS A 30 -14.13 8.48 -10.79
C LYS A 30 -13.26 9.17 -9.74
N ILE A 31 -13.20 8.64 -8.52
CA ILE A 31 -12.37 9.16 -7.42
C ILE A 31 -11.01 8.44 -7.41
N LYS A 32 -9.92 9.19 -7.36
CA LYS A 32 -8.56 8.65 -7.26
C LYS A 32 -7.96 8.99 -5.90
N TYR A 33 -7.82 7.99 -5.03
CA TYR A 33 -7.12 8.12 -3.76
C TYR A 33 -5.61 7.93 -3.93
N ASN A 34 -5.19 6.83 -4.59
CA ASN A 34 -3.77 6.47 -4.78
C ASN A 34 -2.97 6.48 -3.46
N ILE A 35 -3.60 6.01 -2.37
CA ILE A 35 -2.97 5.88 -1.07
C ILE A 35 -2.34 4.47 -1.02
N PRO A 36 -1.01 4.35 -0.86
CA PRO A 36 -0.35 3.07 -0.70
C PRO A 36 -0.89 2.28 0.50
N VAL A 37 -1.02 0.97 0.34
CA VAL A 37 -1.49 0.06 1.37
C VAL A 37 -0.38 -0.94 1.63
N PHE A 38 0.04 -1.13 2.88
CA PHE A 38 1.02 -2.14 3.26
C PHE A 38 0.36 -3.19 4.15
N TYR A 39 0.71 -4.44 3.92
CA TYR A 39 0.49 -5.47 4.92
C TYR A 39 1.49 -5.28 6.06
N PHE A 40 1.04 -5.52 7.30
CA PHE A 40 1.83 -5.19 8.49
C PHE A 40 3.24 -5.79 8.48
N THR A 41 3.42 -7.01 7.98
CA THR A 41 4.74 -7.67 7.89
C THR A 41 5.65 -7.06 6.81
N GLU A 42 5.10 -6.49 5.74
CA GLU A 42 5.89 -5.77 4.73
C GLU A 42 6.55 -4.54 5.36
N LEU A 43 5.79 -3.81 6.18
CA LEU A 43 6.33 -2.65 6.89
C LEU A 43 7.42 -3.04 7.90
N ILE A 44 7.26 -4.15 8.61
CA ILE A 44 8.30 -4.67 9.51
C ILE A 44 9.55 -5.06 8.72
N ALA A 45 9.38 -5.76 7.58
CA ALA A 45 10.51 -6.14 6.73
C ALA A 45 11.29 -4.91 6.25
N LEU A 46 10.59 -3.86 5.79
CA LEU A 46 11.21 -2.58 5.44
C LEU A 46 11.96 -1.95 6.61
N ALA A 47 11.35 -1.93 7.81
CA ALA A 47 11.98 -1.38 9.01
C ALA A 47 13.24 -2.14 9.45
N PHE A 48 13.35 -3.42 9.11
CA PHE A 48 14.54 -4.25 9.36
C PHE A 48 15.57 -4.19 8.22
N GLY A 49 15.34 -3.37 7.19
CA GLY A 49 16.26 -3.21 6.06
C GLY A 49 16.24 -4.38 5.08
N VAL A 50 15.16 -5.17 5.05
CA VAL A 50 14.98 -6.21 4.04
C VAL A 50 14.76 -5.56 2.67
N ASP A 51 15.42 -6.07 1.64
CA ASP A 51 15.28 -5.57 0.27
C ASP A 51 13.81 -5.69 -0.21
N PRO A 52 13.15 -4.56 -0.56
CA PRO A 52 11.76 -4.56 -1.02
C PRO A 52 11.50 -5.45 -2.24
N ALA A 53 12.52 -5.70 -3.07
CA ALA A 53 12.41 -6.57 -4.24
C ALA A 53 12.17 -8.05 -3.88
N THR A 54 12.36 -8.44 -2.60
CA THR A 54 12.33 -9.84 -2.16
C THR A 54 10.99 -10.32 -1.63
N PHE A 55 10.03 -9.44 -1.33
CA PHE A 55 8.78 -9.81 -0.66
C PHE A 55 7.49 -9.27 -1.31
N GLY A 56 7.49 -9.09 -2.64
CA GLY A 56 6.24 -8.91 -3.41
C GLY A 56 5.63 -7.50 -3.36
N ILE A 57 6.35 -6.51 -2.84
CA ILE A 57 5.89 -5.11 -2.74
C ILE A 57 5.61 -4.46 -4.12
N THR A 58 6.16 -5.05 -5.19
CA THR A 58 5.97 -4.62 -6.59
C THR A 58 4.62 -5.02 -7.16
N GLU A 59 3.97 -6.00 -6.53
CA GLU A 59 2.72 -6.63 -7.00
C GLU A 59 1.47 -5.88 -6.55
N HIS A 60 1.64 -4.80 -5.77
CA HIS A 60 0.53 -3.96 -5.32
C HIS A 60 -0.18 -3.30 -6.52
N ASN A 61 -1.51 -3.30 -6.47
CA ASN A 61 -2.37 -2.61 -7.41
C ASN A 61 -2.15 -1.09 -7.31
N ILE A 62 -1.93 -0.59 -6.10
CA ILE A 62 -1.62 0.81 -5.83
C ILE A 62 -0.11 0.96 -5.66
N LYS A 63 0.49 1.87 -6.43
CA LYS A 63 1.96 1.99 -6.46
C LYS A 63 2.51 2.56 -5.14
N THR A 64 3.39 1.79 -4.51
CA THR A 64 4.06 2.07 -3.23
C THR A 64 5.33 2.92 -3.37
N ARG A 65 5.85 3.11 -4.59
CA ARG A 65 7.13 3.79 -4.88
C ARG A 65 7.31 5.12 -4.15
N LYS A 66 6.28 5.96 -4.09
CA LYS A 66 6.35 7.28 -3.42
C LYS A 66 6.74 7.19 -1.93
N ILE A 67 6.41 6.10 -1.26
CA ILE A 67 6.75 5.89 0.14
C ILE A 67 8.11 5.23 0.26
N LEU A 68 8.40 4.26 -0.61
CA LEU A 68 9.72 3.62 -0.66
C LEU A 68 10.83 4.63 -0.89
N ASP A 69 10.67 5.55 -1.85
CA ASP A 69 11.64 6.62 -2.14
C ASP A 69 11.83 7.61 -0.97
N LYS A 70 10.93 7.62 0.03
CA LYS A 70 11.02 8.50 1.21
C LYS A 70 11.69 7.84 2.41
N ILE A 71 11.63 6.52 2.51
CA ILE A 71 12.05 5.78 3.71
C ILE A 71 13.27 4.88 3.47
N LEU A 72 13.70 4.73 2.22
CA LEU A 72 14.90 4.02 1.78
C LEU A 72 15.85 5.02 1.09
#